data_AF-A0A519PAC7-F1
#
_entry.id   AF-A0A519PAC7-F1
#
_cell.length_a   1.000
_cell.length_b   1.000
_cell.length_c   1.000
_cell.angle_alpha   90.00
_cell.angle_beta   90.00
_cell.angle_gamma   90.00
#
_symmetry.space_group_name_H-M   'P 1'
#
loop_
_entity.id
_entity.type
_entity.pdbx_description
1 polymer ?
#
loop_
_entity_poly.entity_id
_entity_poly.type
_entity_poly.pdbx_seq_one_letter_code
_entity_poly.pdbx_strand_id
1 'polypeptide(L)'
;MTQTHFPGQDIPLSEAHRGQRGVIVKVGGHCHHNEHETELERRLLELGLVEGANVELLHEGLFGRDPIAVKVDDMRVALRRHEAASLTVRLAD
;
A
#
# COMPACT_ATOMS: atom_id res chain seq x y z
N MET A 1 -20.93 -16.87 -4.00
CA MET A 1 -20.42 -15.57 -3.51
C MET A 1 -19.85 -14.85 -4.71
N THR A 2 -20.62 -13.94 -5.32
CA THR A 2 -20.23 -13.22 -6.53
C THR A 2 -19.20 -12.16 -6.17
N GLN A 3 -17.95 -12.39 -6.55
CA GLN A 3 -16.89 -11.39 -6.48
C GLN A 3 -17.13 -10.40 -7.62
N THR A 4 -17.73 -9.26 -7.30
CA THR A 4 -17.96 -8.16 -8.23
C THR A 4 -16.59 -7.61 -8.64
N HIS A 5 -16.11 -8.03 -9.82
CA HIS A 5 -14.88 -7.56 -10.43
C HIS A 5 -15.12 -6.12 -10.91
N PHE A 6 -14.74 -5.13 -10.11
CA PHE A 6 -14.54 -3.77 -10.60
C PHE A 6 -13.25 -3.78 -11.44
N PRO A 7 -13.24 -3.23 -12.66
CA PRO A 7 -12.05 -3.21 -13.52
C PRO A 7 -11.04 -2.16 -13.04
N GLY A 8 -10.65 -2.20 -11.78
CA GLY A 8 -9.48 -1.48 -11.25
C GLY A 8 -8.31 -2.46 -11.20
N GLN A 9 -7.14 -2.04 -11.67
CA GLN A 9 -5.96 -2.88 -11.59
C GLN A 9 -5.48 -2.96 -10.14
N ASP A 10 -5.52 -4.18 -9.57
CA ASP A 10 -4.98 -4.46 -8.24
C ASP A 10 -3.47 -4.66 -8.38
N ILE A 11 -2.68 -3.72 -7.85
CA ILE A 11 -1.21 -3.74 -7.91
C ILE A 11 -0.61 -3.59 -6.52
N PRO A 12 0.60 -4.10 -6.26
CA PRO A 12 1.31 -3.74 -5.05
C PRO A 12 1.67 -2.25 -5.07
N LEU A 13 1.58 -1.58 -3.91
CA LEU A 13 1.90 -0.16 -3.77
C LEU A 13 3.35 0.16 -4.19
N SER A 14 4.25 -0.82 -4.07
CA SER A 14 5.64 -0.71 -4.56
C SER A 14 5.79 -0.57 -6.08
N GLU A 15 4.77 -0.96 -6.85
CA GLU A 15 4.69 -0.83 -8.31
C GLU A 15 3.87 0.38 -8.77
N ALA A 16 3.17 1.05 -7.85
CA ALA A 16 2.44 2.25 -8.18
C ALA A 16 3.39 3.40 -8.60
N HIS A 17 2.91 4.25 -9.49
CA HIS A 17 3.61 5.43 -9.99
C HIS A 17 3.17 6.71 -9.27
N ARG A 18 4.08 7.69 -9.22
CA ARG A 18 3.78 9.03 -8.68
C ARG A 18 2.52 9.62 -9.33
N GLY A 19 1.60 10.11 -8.52
CA GLY A 19 0.32 10.68 -8.93
C GLY A 19 -0.80 9.65 -9.10
N GLN A 20 -0.51 8.35 -9.04
CA GLN A 20 -1.55 7.33 -9.00
C GLN A 20 -2.29 7.35 -7.67
N ARG A 21 -3.60 7.14 -7.76
CA ARG A 21 -4.53 7.13 -6.64
C ARG A 21 -5.31 5.83 -6.65
N GLY A 22 -5.65 5.35 -5.48
CA GLY A 22 -6.36 4.09 -5.33
C GLY A 22 -6.86 3.87 -3.92
N VAL A 23 -7.36 2.66 -3.68
CA VAL A 23 -7.79 2.21 -2.36
C VAL A 23 -6.99 0.98 -1.96
N ILE A 24 -6.57 0.91 -0.70
CA ILE A 24 -5.94 -0.30 -0.17
C ILE A 24 -7.00 -1.41 -0.17
N VAL A 25 -6.72 -2.51 -0.83
CA VAL A 25 -7.61 -3.69 -0.87
C VAL A 25 -7.05 -4.87 -0.10
N LYS A 26 -5.78 -4.81 0.30
CA LYS A 26 -5.13 -5.82 1.14
C LYS A 26 -3.92 -5.24 1.85
N VAL A 27 -3.72 -5.67 3.10
CA VAL A 27 -2.54 -5.38 3.92
C VAL A 27 -1.85 -6.70 4.27
N GLY A 28 -0.53 -6.76 4.15
CA GLY A 28 0.26 -7.96 4.41
C GLY A 28 0.66 -8.75 3.15
N GLY A 29 1.80 -9.43 3.25
CA GLY A 29 2.34 -10.28 2.19
C GLY A 29 1.53 -11.57 1.98
N HIS A 30 1.64 -12.19 0.80
CA HIS A 30 0.97 -13.46 0.52
C HIS A 30 1.63 -14.67 1.22
N CYS A 31 2.73 -14.47 1.95
CA CYS A 31 3.57 -15.52 2.50
C CYS A 31 3.69 -15.38 4.02
N HIS A 32 2.65 -15.71 4.80
CA HIS A 32 2.76 -15.74 6.28
C HIS A 32 3.64 -16.91 6.78
N HIS A 33 4.91 -16.94 6.40
CA HIS A 33 5.85 -18.01 6.78
C HIS A 33 6.82 -17.57 7.89
N ASN A 34 6.79 -16.30 8.33
CA ASN A 34 7.66 -15.81 9.39
C ASN A 34 6.92 -14.84 10.34
N GLU A 35 7.37 -14.78 11.60
CA GLU A 35 6.83 -13.89 12.64
C GLU A 35 7.01 -12.41 12.29
N HIS A 36 7.99 -12.11 11.43
CA HIS A 36 8.33 -10.76 11.02
C HIS A 36 7.27 -10.13 10.10
N GLU A 37 6.67 -10.90 9.19
CA GLU A 37 5.59 -10.43 8.31
C GLU A 37 4.32 -10.11 9.10
N THR A 38 3.99 -10.90 10.11
CA THR A 38 2.85 -10.64 11.01
C THR A 38 3.04 -9.36 11.82
N GLU A 39 4.26 -9.12 12.32
CA GLU A 39 4.60 -7.89 13.03
C GLU A 39 4.58 -6.66 12.10
N LEU A 40 5.06 -6.81 10.87
CA LEU A 40 4.99 -5.76 9.85
C LEU A 40 3.53 -5.41 9.52
N GLU A 41 2.69 -6.40 9.23
CA GLU A 41 1.26 -6.21 8.98
C GLU A 41 0.61 -5.44 10.13
N ARG A 42 0.87 -5.86 11.38
CA ARG A 42 0.36 -5.19 12.57
C ARG A 42 0.79 -3.71 12.62
N ARG A 43 2.08 -3.41 12.36
CA ARG A 43 2.57 -2.03 12.33
C ARG A 43 1.90 -1.20 11.25
N LEU A 44 1.68 -1.77 10.06
CA LEU A 44 0.99 -1.08 8.98
C LEU A 44 -0.44 -0.72 9.41
N LEU A 45 -1.15 -1.66 10.04
CA LEU A 45 -2.49 -1.41 10.60
C LEU A 45 -2.48 -0.34 11.70
N GLU A 46 -1.48 -0.35 12.58
CA GLU A 46 -1.30 0.67 13.64
C GLU A 46 -1.02 2.08 13.07
N LEU A 47 -0.38 2.16 11.89
CA LEU A 47 -0.17 3.40 11.15
C LEU A 47 -1.43 3.91 10.42
N GLY A 48 -2.51 3.12 10.40
CA GLY A 48 -3.75 3.44 9.70
C GLY A 48 -3.79 2.97 8.24
N LEU A 49 -2.82 2.14 7.80
CA LEU A 49 -2.86 1.48 6.50
C LEU A 49 -3.78 0.27 6.60
N VAL A 50 -5.09 0.52 6.43
CA VAL A 50 -6.15 -0.48 6.52
C VAL A 50 -6.84 -0.65 5.17
N GLU A 51 -7.53 -1.77 4.99
CA GLU A 51 -8.38 -1.99 3.83
C GLU A 51 -9.47 -0.91 3.73
N GLY A 52 -9.68 -0.38 2.53
CA GLY A 52 -10.59 0.73 2.26
C GLY A 52 -9.97 2.12 2.41
N ALA A 53 -8.76 2.25 2.96
CA ALA A 53 -8.09 3.54 3.05
C ALA A 53 -7.74 4.10 1.65
N ASN A 54 -7.96 5.40 1.45
CA ASN A 54 -7.60 6.06 0.20
C ASN A 54 -6.12 6.35 0.18
N VAL A 55 -5.46 5.99 -0.92
CA VAL A 55 -4.02 6.20 -1.07
C VAL A 55 -3.70 7.01 -2.30
N GLU A 56 -2.73 7.91 -2.16
CA GLU A 56 -2.16 8.70 -3.24
C GLU A 56 -0.64 8.63 -3.18
N LEU A 57 -0.03 8.22 -4.28
CA LEU A 57 1.42 8.19 -4.38
C LEU A 57 1.99 9.59 -4.62
N LEU A 58 2.55 10.19 -3.56
CA LEU A 58 3.15 11.52 -3.63
C LEU A 58 4.57 11.47 -4.21
N HIS A 59 5.33 10.43 -3.83
CA HIS A 59 6.74 10.19 -4.13
C HIS A 59 7.66 11.40 -3.92
N GLU A 60 8.07 11.63 -2.68
CA GLU A 60 9.15 12.54 -2.31
C GLU A 60 10.25 11.77 -1.57
N GLY A 61 11.21 11.22 -2.33
CA GLY A 61 12.45 10.65 -1.83
C GLY A 61 13.63 11.34 -2.54
N LEU A 62 14.40 12.15 -1.82
CA LEU A 62 15.42 13.01 -2.42
C LEU A 62 16.69 12.26 -2.86
N PHE A 63 16.90 11.01 -2.43
CA PHE A 63 18.03 10.17 -2.82
C PHE A 63 17.63 8.69 -2.76
N GLY A 64 17.89 7.91 -3.83
CA GLY A 64 17.85 6.44 -3.77
C GLY A 64 16.52 5.71 -4.03
N ARG A 65 15.42 6.40 -4.39
CA ARG A 65 14.08 5.80 -4.68
C ARG A 65 13.44 5.02 -3.50
N ASP A 66 13.91 5.26 -2.29
CA ASP A 66 13.39 4.71 -1.03
C ASP A 66 13.72 5.70 0.11
N PRO A 67 12.78 6.06 0.99
CA PRO A 67 11.40 5.55 1.13
C PRO A 67 10.40 6.14 0.11
N ILE A 68 9.24 5.48 -0.04
CA ILE A 68 8.10 5.91 -0.86
C ILE A 68 7.16 6.73 0.01
N ALA A 69 6.96 8.00 -0.35
CA ALA A 69 5.97 8.86 0.30
C ALA A 69 4.57 8.62 -0.28
N VAL A 70 3.62 8.27 0.58
CA VAL A 70 2.23 7.97 0.23
C VAL A 70 1.34 8.78 1.17
N LYS A 71 0.30 9.40 0.60
CA LYS A 71 -0.78 9.98 1.39
C LYS A 71 -1.84 8.91 1.61
N VAL A 72 -2.22 8.68 2.85
CA VAL A 72 -3.24 7.72 3.28
C VAL A 72 -4.34 8.54 3.96
N ASP A 73 -5.50 8.63 3.34
CA ASP A 73 -6.59 9.53 3.72
C ASP A 73 -6.11 10.97 3.95
N ASP A 74 -6.03 11.46 5.20
CA ASP A 74 -5.52 12.81 5.52
C ASP A 74 -4.05 12.80 6.01
N MET A 75 -3.46 11.62 6.20
CA MET A 75 -2.11 11.44 6.73
C MET A 75 -1.08 11.22 5.63
N ARG A 76 0.18 11.58 5.87
CA ARG A 76 1.32 11.25 4.99
C ARG A 76 2.22 10.24 5.69
N VAL A 77 2.48 9.12 5.02
CA VAL A 77 3.30 8.03 5.53
C VAL A 77 4.44 7.77 4.55
N ALA A 78 5.65 7.61 5.07
CA ALA A 78 6.80 7.18 4.29
C ALA A 78 7.01 5.69 4.55
N LEU A 79 6.83 4.87 3.51
CA LEU A 79 7.00 3.42 3.58
C LEU A 79 8.28 3.03 2.86
N ARG A 80 9.06 2.12 3.45
CA ARG A 80 10.14 1.45 2.73
C ARG A 80 9.54 0.64 1.59
N ARG A 81 10.33 0.42 0.54
CA ARG A 81 9.88 -0.30 -0.65
C ARG A 81 9.41 -1.73 -0.35
N HIS A 82 9.99 -2.38 0.65
CA HIS A 82 9.54 -3.72 1.08
C HIS A 82 8.19 -3.69 1.80
N GLU A 83 7.92 -2.67 2.62
CA GLU A 83 6.62 -2.48 3.30
C GLU A 83 5.52 -2.18 2.27
N ALA A 84 5.83 -1.32 1.28
CA ALA A 84 4.92 -1.04 0.17
C ALA A 84 4.66 -2.26 -0.73
N ALA A 85 5.56 -3.26 -0.77
CA ALA A 85 5.32 -4.49 -1.51
C ALA A 85 4.29 -5.40 -0.81
N SER A 86 4.08 -5.21 0.49
CA SER A 86 3.08 -5.91 1.29
C SER A 86 1.70 -5.24 1.27
N LEU A 87 1.51 -4.16 0.52
CA LEU A 87 0.22 -3.47 0.39
C LEU A 87 -0.30 -3.62 -1.03
N THR A 88 -1.51 -4.13 -1.19
CA THR A 88 -2.19 -4.17 -2.49
C THR A 88 -3.18 -3.02 -2.58
N VAL A 89 -3.08 -2.27 -3.67
CA VAL A 89 -3.95 -1.13 -3.96
C VAL A 89 -4.69 -1.38 -5.25
N ARG A 90 -5.97 -1.03 -5.26
CA ARG A 90 -6.78 -0.95 -6.46
C ARG A 90 -6.71 0.46 -7.00
N LEU A 91 -6.14 0.62 -8.19
CA LEU A 91 -6.08 1.93 -8.83
C LEU A 91 -7.49 2.42 -9.19
N ALA A 92 -7.74 3.70 -8.94
CA ALA A 92 -8.88 4.41 -9.50
C ALA A 92 -8.50 4.92 -10.90
N ASP A 93 -9.41 4.76 -11.87
CA ASP A 93 -9.26 5.25 -13.25
C ASP A 93 -9.21 6.78 -13.31
#